data_AF-A0A059XKF4-F1
#
_entry.id   AF-A0A059XKF4-F1
#
_cell.length_a   1.000
_cell.length_b   1.000
_cell.length_c   1.000
_cell.angle_alpha   90.00
_cell.angle_beta   90.00
_cell.angle_gamma   90.00
#
_symmetry.space_group_name_H-M   'P 1'
#
loop_
_entity.id
_entity.type
_entity.pdbx_description
1 polymer ?
#
loop_
_entity_poly.entity_id
_entity_poly.type
_entity_poly.pdbx_seq_one_letter_code
_entity_poly.pdbx_strand_id
1 'polypeptide(L)'
;SQNHGFCVDATRLPDNWEVLFTNANDNSNEGIVHSSLPYFSVQFHPEHTAGPEDLECLFDVFLESIPRMNESDSPPQISIKDRLTQKLVYVPSAPIVVNRPKKVLILGSGGLSIGQAGEFDYSGSQAIKALKEESIEILLINPNIATVQTSRGMADKTYFLPITPEYVEQVIRSERPDGVLLTFGGQTALNCGVELERNGVFAKYNIKILGTPIESIIQTEDRKIFADRISEINEKVAPSSAVYSVVEALEAAEKLGYPVMARAAFSLGGLGSGFANTQPELRMLAQQAFAHSSQLIIDKSLKGWKEVEYEVVRDAYDNCIT
;
A
#
# COMPACT_ATOMS: atom_id res chain seq x y z
N SER A 1 -16.54 5.84 15.56
CA SER A 1 -17.94 5.57 15.14
C SER A 1 -18.86 6.66 15.67
N GLN A 2 -20.10 6.80 15.17
CA GLN A 2 -21.04 7.87 15.60
C GLN A 2 -22.43 7.30 15.87
N ASN A 3 -23.12 7.83 16.88
CA ASN A 3 -24.52 7.51 17.14
C ASN A 3 -25.22 8.67 17.88
N HIS A 4 -25.45 9.77 17.17
CA HIS A 4 -26.13 10.96 17.69
C HIS A 4 -27.13 11.50 16.68
N GLY A 5 -28.17 12.20 17.16
CA GLY A 5 -29.20 12.85 16.32
C GLY A 5 -29.28 14.37 16.48
N PHE A 6 -28.37 14.94 17.28
CA PHE A 6 -28.22 16.37 17.53
C PHE A 6 -26.74 16.74 17.31
N CYS A 7 -26.47 17.98 16.93
CA CYS A 7 -25.11 18.48 16.74
C CYS A 7 -24.96 19.89 17.33
N VAL A 8 -23.72 20.29 17.60
CA VAL A 8 -23.37 21.64 18.03
C VAL A 8 -23.32 22.58 16.84
N ASP A 9 -23.94 23.76 16.97
CA ASP A 9 -23.86 24.82 15.95
C ASP A 9 -22.48 25.52 16.00
N ALA A 10 -21.59 25.13 15.08
CA ALA A 10 -20.24 25.68 14.97
C ALA A 10 -20.21 27.20 14.69
N THR A 11 -21.30 27.78 14.17
CA THR A 11 -21.35 29.23 13.86
C THR A 11 -21.62 30.10 15.09
N ARG A 12 -21.99 29.48 16.21
CA ARG A 12 -22.42 30.16 17.45
C ARG A 12 -21.59 29.73 18.66
N LEU A 13 -20.35 29.30 18.44
CA LEU A 13 -19.44 28.96 19.54
C LEU A 13 -19.12 30.21 20.37
N PRO A 14 -19.11 30.12 21.71
CA PRO A 14 -18.69 31.22 22.57
C PRO A 14 -17.21 31.60 22.37
N ASP A 15 -16.82 32.77 22.87
CA ASP A 15 -15.42 33.20 22.84
C ASP A 15 -14.49 32.14 23.45
N ASN A 16 -13.32 31.96 22.83
CA ASN A 16 -12.28 30.97 23.20
C ASN A 16 -12.65 29.50 22.96
N TRP A 17 -13.74 29.22 22.25
CA TRP A 17 -14.03 27.87 21.72
C TRP A 17 -13.82 27.83 20.22
N GLU A 18 -13.18 26.75 19.78
CA GLU A 18 -12.84 26.53 18.37
C GLU A 18 -13.33 25.14 17.92
N VAL A 19 -13.61 25.02 16.63
CA VAL A 19 -13.92 23.73 16.00
C VAL A 19 -12.66 22.87 15.99
N LEU A 20 -12.78 21.63 16.46
CA LEU A 20 -11.69 20.65 16.47
C LEU A 20 -11.79 19.67 15.30
N PHE A 21 -12.98 19.11 15.07
CA PHE A 21 -13.26 18.18 13.97
C PHE A 21 -14.49 18.64 13.18
N THR A 22 -14.52 18.29 11.89
CA THR A 22 -15.64 18.58 10.99
C THR A 22 -15.95 17.34 10.17
N ASN A 23 -17.24 17.04 10.01
CA ASN A 23 -17.68 15.92 9.21
C ASN A 23 -17.42 16.20 7.72
N ALA A 24 -16.69 15.32 7.04
CA ALA A 24 -16.35 15.50 5.63
C ALA A 24 -17.55 15.36 4.67
N ASN A 25 -18.66 14.73 5.11
CA ASN A 25 -19.84 14.49 4.26
C ASN A 25 -20.84 15.64 4.33
N ASP A 26 -21.12 16.18 5.53
CA ASP A 26 -22.18 17.18 5.73
C ASP A 26 -21.73 18.50 6.38
N ASN A 27 -20.43 18.63 6.71
CA ASN A 27 -19.83 19.78 7.36
C ASN A 27 -20.35 20.07 8.79
N SER A 28 -21.03 19.12 9.43
CA SER A 28 -21.44 19.25 10.82
C SER A 28 -20.23 19.25 11.78
N ASN A 29 -20.42 19.82 12.96
CA ASN A 29 -19.39 19.86 13.99
C ASN A 29 -19.18 18.47 14.61
N GLU A 30 -17.93 18.04 14.67
CA GLU A 30 -17.55 16.73 15.22
C GLU A 30 -16.68 16.82 16.47
N GLY A 31 -16.45 18.03 16.96
CA GLY A 31 -15.67 18.28 18.16
C GLY A 31 -15.33 19.74 18.34
N ILE A 32 -15.05 20.10 19.57
CA ILE A 32 -14.69 21.46 19.99
C ILE A 32 -13.52 21.42 20.96
N VAL A 33 -12.72 22.49 20.97
CA VAL A 33 -11.58 22.65 21.88
C VAL A 33 -11.55 24.07 22.41
N HIS A 34 -11.19 24.23 23.68
CA HIS A 34 -10.98 25.54 24.28
C HIS A 34 -9.57 26.05 23.95
N SER A 35 -9.42 27.34 23.62
CA SER A 35 -8.16 27.90 23.13
C SER A 35 -7.01 27.87 24.16
N SER A 36 -7.32 27.92 25.47
CA SER A 36 -6.33 27.91 26.55
C SER A 36 -6.51 26.84 27.64
N LEU A 37 -7.74 26.61 28.10
CA LEU A 37 -8.07 25.60 29.13
C LEU A 37 -8.00 24.16 28.58
N PRO A 38 -7.77 23.15 29.44
CA PRO A 38 -7.65 21.75 29.04
C PRO A 38 -9.01 21.10 28.76
N TYR A 39 -9.86 21.76 27.97
CA TYR A 39 -11.19 21.27 27.61
C TYR A 39 -11.25 20.98 26.12
N PHE A 40 -11.65 19.76 25.81
CA PHE A 40 -12.01 19.37 24.46
C PHE A 40 -13.15 18.35 24.53
N SER A 41 -13.87 18.21 23.43
CA SER A 41 -14.93 17.22 23.26
C SER A 41 -14.95 16.76 21.82
N VAL A 42 -15.38 15.52 21.61
CA VAL A 42 -15.64 14.93 20.31
C VAL A 42 -17.08 14.43 20.26
N GLN A 43 -17.68 14.50 19.08
CA GLN A 43 -19.06 14.10 18.84
C GLN A 43 -19.19 12.59 18.52
N PHE A 44 -18.10 12.00 18.04
CA PHE A 44 -17.95 10.58 17.79
C PHE A 44 -17.45 9.81 19.03
N HIS A 45 -17.47 8.48 18.92
CA HIS A 45 -17.06 7.52 19.93
C HIS A 45 -15.63 7.01 19.62
N PRO A 46 -14.59 7.55 20.29
CA PRO A 46 -13.21 7.07 20.13
C PRO A 46 -12.96 5.73 20.82
N GLU A 47 -13.87 5.28 21.69
CA GLU A 47 -13.80 3.98 22.39
C GLU A 47 -14.14 2.78 21.49
N HIS A 48 -14.44 3.02 20.20
CA HIS A 48 -14.43 2.03 19.11
C HIS A 48 -15.20 0.71 19.32
N THR A 49 -15.98 0.53 20.38
CA THR A 49 -16.72 -0.72 20.63
C THR A 49 -17.80 -0.90 19.55
N ALA A 50 -17.44 -1.64 18.49
CA ALA A 50 -18.09 -1.74 17.16
C ALA A 50 -17.74 -0.64 16.12
N GLY A 51 -16.50 -0.13 16.09
CA GLY A 51 -15.97 0.81 15.11
C GLY A 51 -14.43 0.75 14.98
N PRO A 52 -13.82 1.61 14.15
CA PRO A 52 -12.36 1.66 13.97
C PRO A 52 -11.66 2.26 15.21
N GLU A 53 -10.43 1.81 15.45
CA GLU A 53 -9.57 2.17 16.60
C GLU A 53 -8.74 3.44 16.36
N ASP A 54 -8.91 4.09 15.20
CA ASP A 54 -8.04 5.16 14.66
C ASP A 54 -7.88 6.39 15.57
N LEU A 55 -8.84 6.65 16.46
CA LEU A 55 -8.87 7.84 17.34
C LEU A 55 -8.77 7.51 18.84
N GLU A 56 -8.31 6.30 19.20
CA GLU A 56 -7.98 5.95 20.58
C GLU A 56 -6.91 6.86 21.19
N CYS A 57 -6.03 7.43 20.35
CA CYS A 57 -4.99 8.36 20.78
C CYS A 57 -5.53 9.60 21.51
N LEU A 58 -6.82 9.92 21.38
CA LEU A 58 -7.48 10.99 22.14
C LEU A 58 -7.50 10.71 23.66
N PHE A 59 -7.54 9.43 24.07
CA PHE A 59 -7.45 9.06 25.47
C PHE A 59 -6.05 9.35 26.04
N ASP A 60 -4.98 9.09 25.27
CA ASP A 60 -3.62 9.47 25.67
C ASP A 60 -3.52 10.98 25.92
N VAL A 61 -4.03 11.79 24.97
CA VAL A 61 -4.01 13.25 25.07
C VAL A 61 -4.78 13.71 26.32
N PHE A 62 -5.93 13.09 26.61
CA PHE A 62 -6.68 13.37 27.82
C PHE A 62 -5.88 13.04 29.09
N LEU A 63 -5.28 11.85 29.19
CA LEU A 63 -4.50 11.43 30.36
C LEU A 63 -3.26 12.31 30.58
N GLU A 64 -2.58 12.70 29.50
CA GLU A 64 -1.43 13.62 29.55
C GLU A 64 -1.80 15.04 29.99
N SER A 65 -3.07 15.43 29.84
CA SER A 65 -3.56 16.75 30.26
C SER A 65 -3.86 16.84 31.76
N ILE A 66 -3.91 15.71 32.46
CA ILE A 66 -4.22 15.65 33.90
C ILE A 66 -2.95 15.98 34.72
N PRO A 67 -3.00 16.98 35.62
CA PRO A 67 -1.86 17.32 36.48
C PRO A 67 -1.42 16.13 37.35
N ARG A 68 -0.12 15.83 37.40
CA ARG A 68 0.44 14.79 38.28
C ARG A 68 0.61 15.35 39.70
N MET A 69 0.14 14.61 40.71
CA MET A 69 0.12 15.02 42.13
C MET A 69 1.48 15.44 42.74
N ASN A 70 2.61 15.14 42.09
CA ASN A 70 3.96 15.39 42.63
C ASN A 70 4.80 16.36 41.78
N GLU A 71 4.26 16.93 40.70
CA GLU A 71 4.94 17.98 39.92
C GLU A 71 4.49 19.34 40.45
N SER A 72 5.42 20.02 41.12
CA SER A 72 5.23 21.35 41.71
C SER A 72 4.94 22.39 40.62
N ASP A 73 3.79 23.06 40.73
CA ASP A 73 3.43 24.40 40.21
C ASP A 73 3.97 24.81 38.82
N SER A 74 4.18 23.85 37.92
CA SER A 74 4.54 24.12 36.53
C SER A 74 3.30 23.84 35.69
N PRO A 75 2.62 24.87 35.12
CA PRO A 75 1.51 24.61 34.23
C PRO A 75 1.99 23.70 33.09
N PRO A 76 1.13 22.80 32.55
CA PRO A 76 1.48 22.02 31.38
C PRO A 76 1.99 22.97 30.30
N GLN A 77 3.23 22.76 29.85
CA GLN A 77 3.99 23.71 29.03
C GLN A 77 3.37 23.97 27.64
N ILE A 78 2.37 23.16 27.27
CA ILE A 78 1.73 23.09 25.96
C ILE A 78 0.22 22.96 26.18
N SER A 79 -0.58 23.76 25.46
CA SER A 79 -2.04 23.72 25.56
C SER A 79 -2.61 22.38 25.08
N ILE A 80 -3.84 22.02 25.49
CA ILE A 80 -4.46 20.77 25.02
C ILE A 80 -4.68 20.80 23.50
N LYS A 81 -4.97 21.97 22.94
CA LYS A 81 -5.09 22.21 21.50
C LYS A 81 -3.78 21.89 20.76
N ASP A 82 -2.66 22.37 21.29
CA ASP A 82 -1.35 22.11 20.69
C ASP A 82 -0.97 20.63 20.80
N ARG A 83 -1.32 19.95 21.90
CA ARG A 83 -1.13 18.49 22.05
C ARG A 83 -1.95 17.71 21.03
N LEU A 84 -3.23 18.04 20.89
CA LEU A 84 -4.10 17.45 19.86
C LEU A 84 -3.51 17.67 18.47
N THR A 85 -3.05 18.88 18.18
CA THR A 85 -2.41 19.21 16.90
C THR A 85 -1.15 18.39 16.67
N GLN A 86 -0.26 18.28 17.66
CA GLN A 86 0.97 17.48 17.57
C GLN A 86 0.70 15.99 17.38
N LYS A 87 -0.37 15.46 17.99
CA LYS A 87 -0.72 14.05 17.91
C LYS A 87 -1.44 13.68 16.60
N LEU A 88 -2.26 14.59 16.07
CA LEU A 88 -3.14 14.32 14.94
C LEU A 88 -2.61 14.84 13.59
N VAL A 89 -1.76 15.88 13.59
CA VAL A 89 -1.25 16.44 12.34
C VAL A 89 -0.12 15.55 11.81
N TYR A 90 -0.34 15.01 10.61
CA TYR A 90 0.70 14.36 9.85
C TYR A 90 1.74 15.38 9.36
N VAL A 91 3.00 15.11 9.67
CA VAL A 91 4.15 15.85 9.14
C VAL A 91 4.91 14.94 8.17
N PRO A 92 4.84 15.18 6.85
CA PRO A 92 5.47 14.31 5.89
C PRO A 92 7.00 14.39 5.99
N SER A 93 7.67 13.24 5.94
CA SER A 93 9.13 13.15 5.97
C SER A 93 9.81 13.74 4.73
N ALA A 94 9.07 13.81 3.61
CA ALA A 94 9.47 14.45 2.37
C ALA A 94 8.36 15.37 1.84
N PRO A 95 8.68 16.48 1.13
CA PRO A 95 7.66 17.36 0.59
C PRO A 95 6.70 16.63 -0.34
N ILE A 96 5.39 16.80 -0.10
CA ILE A 96 4.35 16.25 -0.98
C ILE A 96 4.45 16.95 -2.34
N VAL A 97 4.69 16.16 -3.39
CA VAL A 97 4.83 16.69 -4.75
C VAL A 97 3.45 17.05 -5.30
N VAL A 98 3.15 18.35 -5.34
CA VAL A 98 1.89 18.90 -5.88
C VAL A 98 1.93 19.14 -7.40
N ASN A 99 3.12 19.10 -8.02
CA ASN A 99 3.25 19.33 -9.46
C ASN A 99 2.75 18.12 -10.24
N ARG A 100 1.66 18.33 -11.00
CA ARG A 100 1.08 17.31 -11.87
C ARG A 100 1.99 17.00 -13.05
N PRO A 101 2.20 15.72 -13.41
CA PRO A 101 2.93 15.35 -14.61
C PRO A 101 2.12 15.79 -15.84
N LYS A 102 2.80 16.13 -16.94
CA LYS A 102 2.13 16.44 -18.21
C LYS A 102 1.92 15.19 -19.04
N LYS A 103 2.86 14.25 -18.96
CA LYS A 103 2.85 13.00 -19.72
C LYS A 103 3.17 11.81 -18.82
N VAL A 104 2.31 10.79 -18.82
CA VAL A 104 2.45 9.59 -18.00
C VAL A 104 2.45 8.34 -18.86
N LEU A 105 3.38 7.43 -18.58
CA LEU A 105 3.44 6.09 -19.14
C LEU A 105 2.75 5.08 -18.22
N ILE A 106 1.83 4.29 -18.76
CA ILE A 106 1.22 3.14 -18.09
C ILE A 106 1.75 1.86 -18.72
N LEU A 107 2.25 0.95 -17.88
CA LEU A 107 2.56 -0.42 -18.29
C LEU A 107 1.32 -1.30 -18.06
N GLY A 108 0.75 -1.84 -19.14
CA GLY A 108 -0.39 -2.74 -19.07
C GLY A 108 -0.01 -4.13 -18.55
N SER A 109 -0.97 -5.06 -18.56
CA SER A 109 -0.73 -6.42 -18.08
C SER A 109 -0.08 -7.37 -19.08
N GLY A 110 -0.06 -7.02 -20.37
CA GLY A 110 0.36 -7.96 -21.40
C GLY A 110 -0.67 -9.06 -21.63
N GLY A 111 -0.20 -10.22 -22.10
CA GLY A 111 -1.06 -11.37 -22.39
C GLY A 111 -1.73 -11.92 -21.14
N LEU A 112 -2.99 -12.37 -21.28
CA LEU A 112 -3.71 -13.01 -20.19
C LEU A 112 -3.03 -14.34 -19.83
N SER A 113 -2.72 -14.53 -18.56
CA SER A 113 -2.16 -15.78 -18.02
C SER A 113 -2.94 -16.21 -16.77
N ILE A 114 -2.84 -17.49 -16.39
CA ILE A 114 -3.46 -17.98 -15.16
C ILE A 114 -2.83 -17.22 -13.98
N GLY A 115 -3.66 -16.58 -13.16
CA GLY A 115 -3.22 -15.71 -12.06
C GLY A 115 -2.95 -14.25 -12.45
N GLN A 116 -3.09 -13.88 -13.73
CA GLN A 116 -3.02 -12.50 -14.20
C GLN A 116 -4.05 -12.27 -15.32
N ALA A 117 -5.28 -11.99 -14.90
CA ALA A 117 -6.46 -11.99 -15.79
C ALA A 117 -6.89 -10.57 -16.23
N GLY A 118 -8.18 -10.40 -16.54
CA GLY A 118 -8.76 -9.16 -17.03
C GLY A 118 -8.89 -8.03 -15.99
N GLU A 119 -8.64 -8.30 -14.71
CA GLU A 119 -8.66 -7.28 -13.65
C GLU A 119 -7.76 -6.08 -13.95
N PHE A 120 -6.61 -6.33 -14.57
CA PHE A 120 -5.65 -5.30 -14.95
C PHE A 120 -6.07 -4.51 -16.19
N ASP A 121 -6.92 -5.08 -17.04
CA ASP A 121 -7.55 -4.31 -18.13
C ASP A 121 -8.54 -3.30 -17.56
N TYR A 122 -9.32 -3.72 -16.57
CA TYR A 122 -10.23 -2.83 -15.87
C TYR A 122 -9.49 -1.75 -15.07
N SER A 123 -8.53 -2.13 -14.22
CA SER A 123 -7.80 -1.17 -13.37
C SER A 123 -6.95 -0.20 -14.20
N GLY A 124 -6.27 -0.68 -15.24
CA GLY A 124 -5.55 0.17 -16.19
C GLY A 124 -6.48 1.15 -16.92
N SER A 125 -7.69 0.72 -17.30
CA SER A 125 -8.69 1.61 -17.91
C SER A 125 -9.20 2.69 -16.94
N GLN A 126 -9.37 2.37 -15.65
CA GLN A 126 -9.71 3.38 -14.63
C GLN A 126 -8.57 4.37 -14.40
N ALA A 127 -7.31 3.91 -14.39
CA ALA A 127 -6.14 4.79 -14.31
C ALA A 127 -6.09 5.77 -15.49
N ILE A 128 -6.33 5.28 -16.72
CA ILE A 128 -6.44 6.11 -17.92
C ILE A 128 -7.53 7.17 -17.75
N LYS A 129 -8.71 6.78 -17.26
CA LYS A 129 -9.83 7.71 -17.04
C LYS A 129 -9.47 8.80 -16.03
N ALA A 130 -8.89 8.44 -14.88
CA ALA A 130 -8.47 9.39 -13.86
C ALA A 130 -7.43 10.40 -14.38
N LEU A 131 -6.43 9.92 -15.13
CA LEU A 131 -5.42 10.80 -15.73
C LEU A 131 -6.01 11.76 -16.77
N LYS A 132 -7.02 11.33 -17.54
CA LYS A 132 -7.73 12.20 -18.49
C LYS A 132 -8.52 13.31 -17.82
N GLU A 133 -9.22 13.00 -16.72
CA GLU A 133 -9.96 14.00 -15.94
C GLU A 133 -9.01 15.11 -15.44
N GLU A 134 -7.75 14.76 -15.19
CA GLU A 134 -6.69 15.68 -14.81
C GLU A 134 -5.91 16.30 -15.98
N SER A 135 -6.36 16.08 -17.23
CA SER A 135 -5.74 16.62 -18.46
C SER A 135 -4.26 16.22 -18.66
N ILE A 136 -3.92 14.99 -18.29
CA ILE A 136 -2.58 14.42 -18.43
C ILE A 136 -2.51 13.61 -19.74
N GLU A 137 -1.45 13.76 -20.52
CA GLU A 137 -1.19 12.98 -21.74
C GLU A 137 -0.77 11.55 -21.37
N ILE A 138 -1.38 10.56 -22.00
CA ILE A 138 -1.27 9.15 -21.60
C ILE A 138 -0.62 8.32 -22.71
N LEU A 139 0.49 7.68 -22.35
CA LEU A 139 1.11 6.61 -23.12
C LEU A 139 0.76 5.27 -22.49
N LEU A 140 0.36 4.30 -23.30
CA LEU A 140 0.12 2.93 -22.86
C LEU A 140 1.04 1.98 -23.61
N ILE A 141 1.74 1.09 -22.90
CA ILE A 141 2.38 -0.09 -23.50
C ILE A 141 1.59 -1.32 -23.09
N ASN A 142 0.97 -1.99 -24.06
CA ASN A 142 0.35 -3.29 -23.83
C ASN A 142 0.31 -4.11 -25.14
N PRO A 143 0.94 -5.30 -25.20
CA PRO A 143 0.92 -6.15 -26.39
C PRO A 143 -0.43 -6.85 -26.62
N ASN A 144 -1.33 -6.89 -25.62
CA ASN A 144 -2.60 -7.58 -25.72
C ASN A 144 -3.67 -6.72 -26.41
N ILE A 145 -3.87 -6.99 -27.70
CA ILE A 145 -4.82 -6.31 -28.59
C ILE A 145 -6.30 -6.53 -28.23
N ALA A 146 -6.62 -7.50 -27.37
CA ALA A 146 -7.98 -7.89 -27.03
C ALA A 146 -8.48 -7.25 -25.72
N THR A 147 -8.03 -6.03 -25.44
CA THR A 147 -8.26 -5.33 -24.16
C THR A 147 -8.97 -4.00 -24.37
N VAL A 148 -9.81 -3.60 -23.41
CA VAL A 148 -10.49 -2.29 -23.45
C VAL A 148 -9.47 -1.17 -23.37
N GLN A 149 -8.43 -1.29 -22.54
CA GLN A 149 -7.37 -0.28 -22.40
C GLN A 149 -6.68 0.07 -23.73
N THR A 150 -6.59 -0.87 -24.69
CA THR A 150 -5.96 -0.64 -26.00
C THR A 150 -6.94 -0.13 -27.06
N SER A 151 -8.21 0.06 -26.71
CA SER A 151 -9.23 0.57 -27.61
C SER A 151 -8.91 2.00 -28.07
N ARG A 152 -9.31 2.31 -29.31
CA ARG A 152 -9.06 3.62 -29.92
C ARG A 152 -9.66 4.73 -29.05
N GLY A 153 -8.83 5.72 -28.70
CA GLY A 153 -9.25 6.86 -27.90
C GLY A 153 -9.22 6.62 -26.39
N MET A 154 -8.78 5.46 -25.91
CA MET A 154 -8.53 5.24 -24.48
C MET A 154 -7.26 5.96 -24.01
N ALA A 155 -6.08 5.58 -24.50
CA ALA A 155 -4.85 6.37 -24.32
C ALA A 155 -4.64 7.33 -25.50
N ASP A 156 -3.85 8.39 -25.31
CA ASP A 156 -3.46 9.29 -26.40
C ASP A 156 -2.53 8.58 -27.39
N LYS A 157 -1.65 7.72 -26.87
CA LYS A 157 -0.79 6.86 -27.68
C LYS A 157 -0.65 5.46 -27.09
N THR A 158 -0.94 4.45 -27.91
CA THR A 158 -0.83 3.04 -27.53
C THR A 158 0.29 2.34 -28.31
N TYR A 159 1.14 1.64 -27.58
CA TYR A 159 2.24 0.84 -28.08
C TYR A 159 1.96 -0.65 -27.88
N PHE A 160 1.81 -1.38 -28.99
CA PHE A 160 1.67 -2.83 -28.99
C PHE A 160 3.05 -3.50 -28.98
N LEU A 161 3.80 -3.29 -27.88
CA LEU A 161 5.15 -3.81 -27.69
C LEU A 161 5.19 -4.77 -26.48
N PRO A 162 6.10 -5.75 -26.46
CA PRO A 162 6.35 -6.54 -25.26
C PRO A 162 6.73 -5.66 -24.06
N ILE A 163 6.27 -6.03 -22.87
CA ILE A 163 6.59 -5.33 -21.62
C ILE A 163 7.89 -5.89 -21.06
N THR A 164 8.99 -5.56 -21.74
CA THR A 164 10.36 -5.88 -21.32
C THR A 164 11.18 -4.60 -21.16
N PRO A 165 12.22 -4.60 -20.30
CA PRO A 165 13.02 -3.42 -20.04
C PRO A 165 13.56 -2.76 -21.33
N GLU A 166 13.95 -3.55 -22.33
CA GLU A 166 14.53 -3.05 -23.57
C GLU A 166 13.51 -2.25 -24.40
N TYR A 167 12.28 -2.76 -24.56
CA TYR A 167 11.24 -2.06 -25.31
C TYR A 167 10.67 -0.87 -24.54
N VAL A 168 10.50 -1.01 -23.23
CA VAL A 168 10.01 0.07 -22.38
C VAL A 168 11.02 1.23 -22.34
N GLU A 169 12.32 0.96 -22.22
CA GLU A 169 13.35 2.01 -22.30
C GLU A 169 13.31 2.73 -23.66
N GLN A 170 13.09 2.01 -24.76
CA GLN A 170 12.99 2.64 -26.08
C GLN A 170 11.82 3.63 -26.17
N VAL A 171 10.66 3.27 -25.61
CA VAL A 171 9.50 4.17 -25.53
C VAL A 171 9.81 5.36 -24.62
N ILE A 172 10.37 5.14 -23.42
CA ILE A 172 10.79 6.21 -22.50
C ILE A 172 11.75 7.18 -23.19
N ARG A 173 12.74 6.66 -23.91
CA ARG A 173 13.74 7.46 -24.63
C ARG A 173 13.11 8.34 -25.72
N SER A 174 12.13 7.81 -26.44
CA SER A 174 11.44 8.50 -27.54
C SER A 174 10.41 9.51 -27.05
N GLU A 175 9.61 9.13 -26.05
CA GLU A 175 8.44 9.90 -25.62
C GLU A 175 8.71 10.87 -24.48
N ARG A 176 9.75 10.60 -23.68
CA ARG A 176 10.15 11.39 -22.50
C ARG A 176 8.97 11.69 -21.57
N PRO A 177 8.28 10.67 -21.02
CA PRO A 177 7.23 10.90 -20.03
C PRO A 177 7.80 11.53 -18.76
N ASP A 178 6.99 12.26 -18.00
CA ASP A 178 7.38 12.82 -16.71
C ASP A 178 7.27 11.77 -15.59
N GLY A 179 6.36 10.80 -15.77
CA GLY A 179 6.17 9.73 -14.81
C GLY A 179 5.66 8.42 -15.40
N VAL A 180 5.71 7.38 -14.57
CA VAL A 180 5.31 6.02 -14.92
C VAL A 180 4.43 5.41 -13.82
N LEU A 181 3.40 4.67 -14.23
CA LEU A 181 2.56 3.86 -13.36
C LEU A 181 2.82 2.37 -13.63
N LEU A 182 3.22 1.66 -12.57
CA LEU A 182 3.64 0.25 -12.62
C LEU A 182 2.62 -0.71 -11.99
N THR A 183 1.70 -0.20 -11.19
CA THR A 183 0.81 -0.99 -10.31
C THR A 183 -0.48 -1.48 -10.99
N PHE A 184 -0.74 -1.07 -12.24
CA PHE A 184 -1.96 -1.43 -12.97
C PHE A 184 -1.77 -2.57 -13.99
N GLY A 185 -0.56 -3.14 -14.09
CA GLY A 185 -0.22 -4.17 -15.07
C GLY A 185 0.17 -5.52 -14.47
N GLY A 186 -0.19 -5.78 -13.21
CA GLY A 186 0.14 -7.02 -12.51
C GLY A 186 1.65 -7.28 -12.41
N GLN A 187 2.03 -8.55 -12.21
CA GLN A 187 3.43 -8.93 -11.98
C GLN A 187 4.33 -8.58 -13.18
N THR A 188 3.79 -8.63 -14.39
CA THR A 188 4.55 -8.31 -15.61
C THR A 188 5.07 -6.87 -15.59
N ALA A 189 4.19 -5.91 -15.28
CA ALA A 189 4.57 -4.50 -15.17
C ALA A 189 5.47 -4.23 -13.96
N LEU A 190 5.18 -4.85 -12.82
CA LEU A 190 5.98 -4.70 -11.60
C LEU A 190 7.41 -5.20 -11.80
N ASN A 191 7.59 -6.42 -12.31
CA ASN A 191 8.91 -6.99 -12.57
C ASN A 191 9.70 -6.16 -13.59
N CYS A 192 9.04 -5.71 -14.66
CA CYS A 192 9.67 -4.84 -15.64
C CYS A 192 10.12 -3.50 -15.01
N GLY A 193 9.27 -2.90 -14.17
CA GLY A 193 9.59 -1.68 -13.44
C GLY A 193 10.80 -1.85 -12.50
N VAL A 194 10.83 -2.92 -11.71
CA VAL A 194 11.96 -3.22 -10.80
C VAL A 194 13.26 -3.39 -11.59
N GLU A 195 13.23 -4.07 -12.74
CA GLU A 195 14.41 -4.26 -13.57
C GLU A 195 14.87 -2.95 -14.24
N LEU A 196 13.94 -2.08 -14.65
CA LEU A 196 14.27 -0.75 -15.17
C LEU A 196 14.94 0.13 -14.11
N GLU A 197 14.48 0.07 -12.86
CA GLU A 197 15.10 0.78 -11.73
C GLU A 197 16.50 0.26 -11.44
N ARG A 198 16.68 -1.08 -11.38
CA ARG A 198 18.00 -1.70 -11.20
C ARG A 198 19.00 -1.30 -12.29
N ASN A 199 18.52 -1.17 -13.53
CA ASN A 199 19.31 -0.70 -14.66
C ASN A 199 19.51 0.83 -14.69
N GLY A 200 18.99 1.56 -13.70
CA GLY A 200 19.14 3.01 -13.57
C GLY A 200 18.39 3.80 -14.64
N VAL A 201 17.41 3.20 -15.32
CA VAL A 201 16.69 3.82 -16.44
C VAL A 201 15.87 5.01 -15.98
N PHE A 202 15.12 4.88 -14.88
CA PHE A 202 14.29 5.98 -14.38
C PHE A 202 15.12 7.20 -13.99
N ALA A 203 16.25 6.99 -13.29
CA ALA A 203 17.21 8.06 -12.98
C ALA A 203 17.82 8.68 -14.25
N LYS A 204 18.26 7.85 -15.21
CA LYS A 204 18.89 8.29 -16.47
C LYS A 204 17.98 9.20 -17.31
N TYR A 205 16.68 8.95 -17.32
CA TYR A 205 15.71 9.74 -18.09
C TYR A 205 14.87 10.69 -17.22
N ASN A 206 15.16 10.80 -15.93
CA ASN A 206 14.45 11.62 -14.95
C ASN A 206 12.93 11.33 -14.91
N ILE A 207 12.58 10.05 -14.91
CA ILE A 207 11.20 9.56 -14.83
C ILE A 207 10.82 9.38 -13.37
N LYS A 208 9.66 9.90 -12.99
CA LYS A 208 9.10 9.69 -11.65
C LYS A 208 8.19 8.48 -11.61
N ILE A 209 8.37 7.63 -10.61
CA ILE A 209 7.42 6.55 -10.35
C ILE A 209 6.26 7.15 -9.56
N LEU A 210 5.04 7.00 -10.08
CA LEU A 210 3.83 7.58 -9.50
C LEU A 210 3.12 6.53 -8.64
N GLY A 211 2.54 6.97 -7.52
CA GLY A 211 1.90 6.09 -6.54
C GLY A 211 2.92 5.46 -5.58
N THR A 212 2.79 4.16 -5.34
CA THR A 212 3.67 3.41 -4.43
C THR A 212 5.13 3.50 -4.88
N PRO A 213 6.05 3.95 -4.02
CA PRO A 213 7.47 3.98 -4.33
C PRO A 213 8.00 2.60 -4.72
N ILE A 214 8.95 2.55 -5.66
CA ILE A 214 9.51 1.27 -6.11
C ILE A 214 10.24 0.50 -5.01
N GLU A 215 10.84 1.22 -4.07
CA GLU A 215 11.44 0.61 -2.88
C GLU A 215 10.39 -0.16 -2.07
N SER A 216 9.19 0.41 -1.87
CA SER A 216 8.09 -0.28 -1.20
C SER A 216 7.63 -1.52 -1.98
N ILE A 217 7.55 -1.42 -3.31
CA ILE A 217 7.22 -2.58 -4.18
C ILE A 217 8.26 -3.69 -3.99
N ILE A 218 9.56 -3.36 -4.03
CA ILE A 218 10.65 -4.33 -3.83
C ILE A 218 10.56 -4.98 -2.44
N GLN A 219 10.30 -4.17 -1.41
CA GLN A 219 10.19 -4.62 -0.02
C GLN A 219 8.99 -5.55 0.21
N THR A 220 7.89 -5.39 -0.53
CA THR A 220 6.70 -6.25 -0.41
C THR A 220 6.80 -7.53 -1.25
N GLU A 221 7.50 -7.48 -2.38
CA GLU A 221 7.67 -8.63 -3.27
C GLU A 221 8.71 -9.64 -2.74
N ASP A 222 9.78 -9.15 -2.10
CA ASP A 222 10.74 -10.02 -1.43
C ASP A 222 10.23 -10.42 -0.04
N ARG A 223 9.92 -11.71 0.13
CA ARG A 223 9.33 -12.27 1.35
C ARG A 223 10.21 -12.12 2.59
N LYS A 224 11.54 -12.12 2.44
CA LYS A 224 12.45 -11.95 3.57
C LYS A 224 12.43 -10.49 4.01
N ILE A 225 12.59 -9.58 3.06
CA ILE A 225 12.53 -8.13 3.35
C ILE A 225 11.17 -7.77 3.93
N PHE A 226 10.09 -8.33 3.39
CA PHE A 226 8.75 -8.16 3.94
C PHE A 226 8.65 -8.64 5.40
N ALA A 227 9.13 -9.86 5.69
CA ALA A 227 9.11 -10.39 7.06
C ALA A 227 9.93 -9.51 8.03
N ASP A 228 11.09 -9.02 7.59
CA ASP A 228 11.93 -8.11 8.38
C ASP A 228 11.20 -6.78 8.65
N ARG A 229 10.55 -6.18 7.64
CA ARG A 229 9.75 -4.95 7.77
C ARG A 229 8.55 -5.11 8.69
N ILE A 230 7.83 -6.23 8.61
CA ILE A 230 6.71 -6.52 9.51
C ILE A 230 7.21 -6.71 10.95
N SER A 231 8.39 -7.30 11.13
CA SER A 231 8.98 -7.45 12.46
C SER A 231 9.40 -6.12 13.10
N GLU A 232 9.76 -5.09 12.32
CA GLU A 232 10.12 -3.75 12.83
C GLU A 232 8.98 -3.10 13.61
N ILE A 233 7.73 -3.43 13.27
CA ILE A 233 6.52 -2.93 13.95
C ILE A 233 5.95 -3.92 14.97
N ASN A 234 6.71 -4.97 15.33
CA ASN A 234 6.31 -6.06 16.23
C ASN A 234 5.13 -6.91 15.73
N GLU A 235 4.85 -6.89 14.44
CA GLU A 235 3.85 -7.75 13.83
C GLU A 235 4.43 -9.11 13.43
N LYS A 236 3.55 -10.08 13.19
CA LYS A 236 3.94 -11.49 13.00
C LYS A 236 3.61 -12.00 11.62
N VAL A 237 4.60 -12.60 10.97
CA VAL A 237 4.40 -13.44 9.80
C VAL A 237 4.48 -14.92 10.18
N ALA A 238 3.89 -15.79 9.36
CA ALA A 238 4.07 -17.22 9.51
C ALA A 238 5.58 -17.57 9.46
N PRO A 239 6.08 -18.44 10.36
CA PRO A 239 7.46 -18.89 10.30
C PRO A 239 7.76 -19.46 8.91
N SER A 240 8.77 -18.89 8.27
CA SER A 240 9.08 -19.19 6.88
C SER A 240 10.59 -19.14 6.61
N SER A 241 11.01 -19.74 5.51
CA SER A 241 12.39 -19.73 5.07
C SER A 241 12.46 -19.62 3.55
N ALA A 242 13.24 -18.66 3.05
CA ALA A 242 13.59 -18.56 1.64
C ALA A 242 14.75 -19.50 1.33
N VAL A 243 14.58 -20.35 0.32
CA VAL A 243 15.52 -21.41 -0.06
C VAL A 243 15.78 -21.40 -1.57
N TYR A 244 16.99 -21.79 -1.96
CA TYR A 244 17.47 -21.73 -3.35
C TYR A 244 17.82 -23.10 -3.93
N SER A 245 17.63 -24.16 -3.14
CA SER A 245 17.84 -25.53 -3.58
C SER A 245 16.84 -26.47 -2.94
N VAL A 246 16.66 -27.64 -3.56
CA VAL A 246 15.82 -28.71 -2.99
C VAL A 246 16.35 -29.16 -1.63
N VAL A 247 17.67 -29.16 -1.43
CA VAL A 247 18.29 -29.55 -0.15
C VAL A 247 17.92 -28.56 0.94
N GLU A 248 18.12 -27.27 0.68
CA GLU A 248 17.73 -26.20 1.62
C GLU A 248 16.23 -26.24 1.96
N ALA A 249 15.37 -26.54 0.97
CA ALA A 249 13.93 -26.69 1.20
C ALA A 249 13.61 -27.79 2.22
N LEU A 250 14.28 -28.93 2.13
CA LEU A 250 14.09 -30.04 3.06
C LEU A 250 14.62 -29.70 4.46
N GLU A 251 15.80 -29.06 4.55
CA GLU A 251 16.36 -28.60 5.83
C GLU A 251 15.47 -27.55 6.52
N ALA A 252 14.91 -26.63 5.74
CA ALA A 252 13.95 -25.65 6.24
C ALA A 252 12.69 -26.32 6.79
N ALA A 253 12.15 -27.31 6.07
CA ALA A 253 10.97 -28.03 6.53
C ALA A 253 11.22 -28.90 7.76
N GLU A 254 12.43 -29.43 7.96
CA GLU A 254 12.81 -30.11 9.21
C GLU A 254 12.79 -29.14 10.41
N LYS A 255 13.27 -27.91 10.23
CA LYS A 255 13.25 -26.87 11.27
C LYS A 255 11.84 -26.36 11.57
N LEU A 256 11.02 -26.16 10.54
CA LEU A 256 9.64 -25.67 10.67
C LEU A 256 8.66 -26.76 11.14
N GLY A 257 8.97 -28.01 10.84
CA GLY A 257 8.13 -29.19 11.05
C GLY A 257 6.96 -29.26 10.06
N TYR A 258 6.69 -30.46 9.55
CA TYR A 258 5.55 -30.72 8.68
C TYR A 258 4.19 -30.60 9.43
N PRO A 259 3.08 -30.30 8.72
CA PRO A 259 3.01 -29.95 7.30
C PRO A 259 3.54 -28.53 7.01
N VAL A 260 4.09 -28.34 5.81
CA VAL A 260 4.60 -27.07 5.29
C VAL A 260 3.91 -26.70 3.98
N MET A 261 3.98 -25.42 3.63
CA MET A 261 3.54 -24.87 2.35
C MET A 261 4.79 -24.41 1.57
N ALA A 262 4.96 -24.90 0.35
CA ALA A 262 5.99 -24.43 -0.57
C ALA A 262 5.38 -23.43 -1.54
N ARG A 263 6.00 -22.27 -1.76
CA ARG A 263 5.52 -21.22 -2.68
C ARG A 263 6.66 -20.66 -3.51
N ALA A 264 6.50 -20.62 -4.82
CA ALA A 264 7.48 -19.98 -5.69
C ALA A 264 7.51 -18.45 -5.45
N ALA A 265 8.70 -17.85 -5.48
CA ALA A 265 8.82 -16.39 -5.41
C ALA A 265 8.51 -15.74 -6.77
N PHE A 266 8.10 -14.46 -6.74
CA PHE A 266 7.77 -13.63 -7.92
C PHE A 266 6.68 -14.22 -8.84
N SER A 267 5.78 -15.03 -8.29
CA SER A 267 4.65 -15.61 -9.02
C SER A 267 3.30 -15.22 -8.40
N LEU A 268 2.30 -15.05 -9.25
CA LEU A 268 0.89 -14.84 -8.87
C LEU A 268 0.08 -16.12 -9.08
N GLY A 269 -1.06 -16.22 -8.40
CA GLY A 269 -2.03 -17.30 -8.60
C GLY A 269 -1.59 -18.68 -8.12
N GLY A 270 -0.55 -18.77 -7.27
CA GLY A 270 -0.10 -20.03 -6.69
C GLY A 270 0.65 -20.95 -7.66
N LEU A 271 1.16 -20.43 -8.77
CA LEU A 271 1.94 -21.21 -9.73
C LEU A 271 3.20 -21.78 -9.04
N GLY A 272 3.32 -23.11 -9.02
CA GLY A 272 4.43 -23.81 -8.35
C GLY A 272 4.30 -23.90 -6.84
N SER A 273 3.14 -23.54 -6.27
CA SER A 273 2.86 -23.62 -4.84
C SER A 273 2.11 -24.89 -4.46
N GLY A 274 2.32 -25.39 -3.25
CA GLY A 274 1.61 -26.58 -2.76
C GLY A 274 1.93 -26.94 -1.31
N PHE A 275 1.02 -27.71 -0.69
CA PHE A 275 1.23 -28.24 0.65
C PHE A 275 2.01 -29.55 0.60
N ALA A 276 2.97 -29.71 1.50
CA ALA A 276 3.67 -30.96 1.75
C ALA A 276 3.45 -31.41 3.20
N ASN A 277 2.96 -32.63 3.39
CA ASN A 277 2.86 -33.26 4.70
C ASN A 277 4.09 -34.09 5.02
N THR A 278 4.90 -34.41 4.01
CA THR A 278 6.05 -35.31 4.13
C THR A 278 7.23 -34.82 3.28
N GLN A 279 8.44 -35.27 3.64
CA GLN A 279 9.67 -34.97 2.91
C GLN A 279 9.64 -35.38 1.42
N PRO A 280 9.07 -36.55 1.03
CA PRO A 280 8.93 -36.89 -0.38
C PRO A 280 8.02 -35.95 -1.16
N GLU A 281 6.88 -35.54 -0.57
CA GLU A 281 5.96 -34.58 -1.18
C GLU A 281 6.66 -33.23 -1.42
N LEU A 282 7.39 -32.73 -0.41
CA LEU A 282 8.11 -31.48 -0.54
C LEU A 282 9.19 -31.53 -1.62
N ARG A 283 9.93 -32.63 -1.72
CA ARG A 283 10.96 -32.79 -2.75
C ARG A 283 10.37 -32.69 -4.16
N MET A 284 9.23 -33.31 -4.41
CA MET A 284 8.56 -33.24 -5.71
C MET A 284 8.10 -31.81 -6.03
N LEU A 285 7.47 -31.13 -5.07
CA LEU A 285 7.03 -29.74 -5.22
C LEU A 285 8.21 -28.80 -5.48
N ALA A 286 9.29 -28.91 -4.70
CA ALA A 286 10.46 -28.07 -4.86
C ALA A 286 11.12 -28.24 -6.24
N GLN A 287 11.25 -29.48 -6.73
CA GLN A 287 11.80 -29.74 -8.07
C GLN A 287 10.97 -29.08 -9.18
N GLN A 288 9.66 -29.14 -9.07
CA GLN A 288 8.76 -28.49 -10.04
C GLN A 288 8.84 -26.96 -9.96
N ALA A 289 8.87 -26.41 -8.75
CA ALA A 289 8.92 -24.97 -8.56
C ALA A 289 10.25 -24.35 -9.04
N PHE A 290 11.39 -25.00 -8.77
CA PHE A 290 12.70 -24.52 -9.23
C PHE A 290 12.90 -24.57 -10.75
N ALA A 291 12.04 -25.27 -11.50
CA ALA A 291 12.04 -25.19 -12.96
C ALA A 291 11.54 -23.83 -13.50
N HIS A 292 10.84 -23.06 -12.66
CA HIS A 292 10.17 -21.82 -13.06
C HIS A 292 10.55 -20.60 -12.20
N SER A 293 11.13 -20.81 -11.01
CA SER A 293 11.58 -19.74 -10.13
C SER A 293 12.95 -20.07 -9.52
N SER A 294 13.79 -19.06 -9.33
CA SER A 294 15.10 -19.22 -8.71
C SER A 294 15.04 -19.30 -7.17
N GLN A 295 13.87 -19.05 -6.58
CA GLN A 295 13.67 -19.02 -5.14
C GLN A 295 12.32 -19.66 -4.77
N LEU A 296 12.35 -20.47 -3.71
CA LEU A 296 11.18 -21.09 -3.12
C LEU A 296 11.05 -20.62 -1.66
N ILE A 297 9.82 -20.45 -1.19
CA ILE A 297 9.51 -20.12 0.20
C ILE A 297 8.86 -21.33 0.85
N ILE A 298 9.40 -21.78 1.97
CA ILE A 298 8.81 -22.83 2.80
C ILE A 298 8.20 -22.18 4.03
N ASP A 299 6.88 -22.22 4.16
CA ASP A 299 6.14 -21.72 5.33
C ASP A 299 5.62 -22.86 6.20
N LYS A 300 5.47 -22.57 7.49
CA LYS A 300 4.64 -23.40 8.35
C LYS A 300 3.19 -23.39 7.84
N SER A 301 2.60 -24.57 7.68
CA SER A 301 1.20 -24.68 7.26
C SER A 301 0.28 -24.12 8.34
N LEU A 302 -0.57 -23.17 7.94
CA LEU A 302 -1.68 -22.63 8.73
C LEU A 302 -3.04 -23.19 8.26
N LYS A 303 -3.03 -24.37 7.62
CA LYS A 303 -4.24 -24.98 7.08
C LYS A 303 -5.33 -25.09 8.16
N GLY A 304 -6.53 -24.61 7.83
CA GLY A 304 -7.69 -24.58 8.73
C GLY A 304 -7.89 -23.26 9.47
N TRP A 305 -6.96 -22.31 9.33
CA TRP A 305 -7.18 -20.94 9.76
C TRP A 305 -8.19 -20.25 8.85
N LYS A 306 -8.85 -19.21 9.38
CA LYS A 306 -9.68 -18.32 8.56
C LYS A 306 -8.76 -17.44 7.73
N GLU A 307 -9.06 -17.33 6.45
CA GLU A 307 -8.41 -16.39 5.53
C GLU A 307 -9.28 -15.14 5.46
N VAL A 308 -8.68 -13.98 5.71
CA VAL A 308 -9.35 -12.66 5.70
C VAL A 308 -8.44 -11.71 4.95
N GLU A 309 -9.02 -10.97 4.01
CA GLU A 309 -8.32 -10.02 3.14
C GLU A 309 -8.95 -8.64 3.31
N TYR A 310 -8.14 -7.60 3.18
CA TYR A 310 -8.55 -6.20 3.24
C TYR A 310 -7.99 -5.47 2.03
N GLU A 311 -8.81 -4.60 1.44
CA GLU A 311 -8.37 -3.64 0.44
C GLU A 311 -8.08 -2.32 1.13
N VAL A 312 -6.82 -1.88 1.06
CA VAL A 312 -6.35 -0.72 1.82
C VAL A 312 -6.02 0.42 0.85
N VAL A 313 -6.50 1.61 1.15
CA VAL A 313 -6.17 2.84 0.41
C VAL A 313 -5.47 3.80 1.34
N ARG A 314 -4.28 4.26 0.93
CA ARG A 314 -3.52 5.29 1.64
C ARG A 314 -3.11 6.42 0.69
N ASP A 315 -3.37 7.65 1.08
CA ASP A 315 -2.99 8.84 0.29
C ASP A 315 -1.65 9.45 0.73
N ALA A 316 -1.23 10.51 0.04
CA ALA A 316 0.03 11.20 0.33
C ALA A 316 0.02 12.02 1.64
N TYR A 317 -1.14 12.20 2.26
CA TYR A 317 -1.36 12.93 3.51
C TYR A 317 -1.51 11.99 4.71
N ASP A 318 -1.17 10.71 4.53
CA ASP A 318 -1.25 9.66 5.55
C ASP A 318 -2.68 9.30 5.99
N ASN A 319 -3.69 9.71 5.22
CA ASN A 319 -5.03 9.17 5.41
C ASN A 319 -5.04 7.73 4.92
N CYS A 320 -5.48 6.79 5.77
CA CYS A 320 -5.52 5.37 5.48
C CYS A 320 -6.90 4.79 5.85
N ILE A 321 -7.49 4.03 4.93
CA ILE A 321 -8.78 3.34 5.15
C ILE A 321 -8.68 1.88 4.70
N THR A 322 -9.41 1.00 5.40
CA THR A 322 -9.50 -0.45 5.20
C THR A 322 -10.93 -0.92 4.99
#